data_AF-A0A928ECX7-F1
#
_entry.id   AF-A0A928ECX7-F1
#
_cell.length_a   1.000
_cell.length_b   1.000
_cell.length_c   1.000
_cell.angle_alpha   90.00
_cell.angle_beta   90.00
_cell.angle_gamma   90.00
#
_symmetry.space_group_name_H-M   'P 1'
#
loop_
_entity.id
_entity.type
_entity.pdbx_description
1 polymer ?
#
loop_
_entity_poly.entity_id
_entity_poly.type
_entity_poly.pdbx_seq_one_letter_code
_entity_poly.pdbx_strand_id
1 'polypeptide(L)'
;MAEDITRRSFVRAASIMGLAVLGGGAFGLAGCGESPAASSSAAESAGAGSSTAAGSAASSAAASSGAAAEPSSSSAASAAAGTAAVVFYSRADENYQVGTIDEGNTAKVAKEIAAQTGAALVEVKPVNAYPTGYDECCDVALAEQDDGARPALQEIPDLSAYDTIYLGYPIWWGDLPMLMYTLLEAEDWAGKTIMPFNTHEGSGNAGT
;
A
#
# COMPACT_ATOMS: atom_id res chain seq x y z
N MET A 1 -28.26 -4.62 -36.33
CA MET A 1 -27.11 -5.41 -36.85
C MET A 1 -25.86 -4.87 -36.16
N ALA A 2 -25.28 -5.47 -35.14
CA ALA A 2 -25.61 -6.68 -34.40
C ALA A 2 -25.04 -6.47 -32.99
N GLU A 3 -25.92 -6.49 -32.00
CA GLU A 3 -25.62 -6.76 -30.60
C GLU A 3 -25.31 -8.27 -30.50
N ASP A 4 -24.04 -8.69 -30.49
CA ASP A 4 -23.64 -10.05 -30.07
C ASP A 4 -22.09 -10.19 -29.95
N ILE A 5 -21.44 -9.48 -29.03
CA ILE A 5 -20.07 -9.84 -28.59
C ILE A 5 -20.01 -9.68 -27.07
N THR A 6 -20.90 -10.37 -26.37
CA THR A 6 -20.87 -10.50 -24.91
C THR A 6 -21.09 -11.97 -24.58
N ARG A 7 -20.10 -12.56 -23.89
CA ARG A 7 -20.12 -13.92 -23.30
C ARG A 7 -19.96 -15.08 -24.29
N ARG A 8 -18.72 -15.46 -24.64
CA ARG A 8 -18.27 -16.88 -24.79
C ARG A 8 -16.86 -16.97 -25.40
N SER A 9 -15.84 -17.05 -24.55
CA SER A 9 -14.55 -17.67 -24.93
C SER A 9 -13.65 -18.00 -23.74
N PHE A 10 -14.23 -18.38 -22.60
CA PHE A 10 -13.49 -19.08 -21.54
C PHE A 10 -14.39 -20.17 -20.97
N VAL A 11 -14.23 -21.40 -21.48
CA VAL A 11 -14.30 -22.70 -20.78
C VAL A 11 -14.11 -23.78 -21.85
N ARG A 12 -12.94 -24.43 -21.83
CA ARG A 12 -12.52 -25.75 -22.36
C ARG A 12 -10.99 -25.67 -22.46
N ALA A 13 -10.19 -26.29 -21.60
CA ALA A 13 -10.11 -27.74 -21.47
C ALA A 13 -9.60 -28.14 -20.08
N ALA A 14 -10.21 -29.20 -19.53
CA ALA A 14 -9.84 -29.87 -18.31
C ALA A 14 -8.99 -31.11 -18.59
N SER A 15 -8.06 -31.38 -17.66
CA SER A 15 -7.67 -32.68 -17.10
C SER A 15 -7.23 -33.84 -18.02
N ILE A 16 -5.95 -34.23 -17.88
CA ILE A 16 -5.49 -35.62 -18.03
C ILE A 16 -4.57 -35.99 -16.84
N MET A 17 -5.16 -36.75 -15.92
CA MET A 17 -4.66 -37.96 -15.23
C MET A 17 -3.16 -38.34 -15.38
N GLY A 18 -2.47 -38.46 -14.24
CA GLY A 18 -1.17 -39.14 -14.11
C GLY A 18 -0.98 -39.73 -12.71
N LEU A 19 -1.01 -41.06 -12.62
CA LEU A 19 -1.06 -41.92 -11.42
C LEU A 19 0.34 -42.50 -11.08
N ALA A 20 0.53 -42.84 -9.78
CA ALA A 20 1.56 -43.72 -9.18
C ALA A 20 2.97 -43.10 -9.02
N VAL A 21 3.70 -43.29 -7.90
CA VAL A 21 4.20 -44.59 -7.38
C VAL A 21 4.49 -44.53 -5.86
N LEU A 22 4.25 -45.69 -5.22
CA LEU A 22 4.57 -46.10 -3.85
C LEU A 22 6.08 -46.12 -3.53
N GLY A 23 6.45 -45.80 -2.30
CA GLY A 23 7.76 -46.15 -1.74
C GLY A 23 7.87 -45.84 -0.26
N GLY A 24 7.67 -46.86 0.59
CA GLY A 24 7.86 -46.76 2.04
C GLY A 24 9.34 -46.84 2.46
N GLY A 25 9.61 -46.43 3.70
CA GLY A 25 10.91 -46.58 4.35
C GLY A 25 10.86 -46.04 5.78
N ALA A 26 11.06 -46.95 6.74
CA ALA A 26 10.91 -46.74 8.17
C ALA A 26 12.21 -46.26 8.86
N PHE A 27 12.10 -46.08 10.18
CA PHE A 27 13.14 -46.13 11.22
C PHE A 27 13.98 -44.87 11.52
N GLY A 28 13.90 -44.40 12.76
CA GLY A 28 14.83 -43.46 13.37
C GLY A 28 14.41 -43.01 14.78
N LEU A 29 14.87 -43.74 15.80
CA LEU A 29 14.70 -43.50 17.24
C LEU A 29 15.73 -42.49 17.79
N ALA A 30 15.36 -41.86 18.91
CA ALA A 30 16.20 -41.42 20.03
C ALA A 30 16.96 -40.08 19.96
N GLY A 31 16.76 -39.26 21.00
CA GLY A 31 17.66 -38.18 21.40
C GLY A 31 17.04 -37.24 22.45
N CYS A 32 17.16 -37.57 23.73
CA CYS A 32 16.90 -36.67 24.87
C CYS A 32 18.15 -35.89 25.29
N GLY A 33 17.93 -34.72 25.89
CA GLY A 33 18.84 -34.03 26.80
C GLY A 33 19.62 -32.88 26.15
N GLU A 34 19.96 -31.78 26.80
CA GLU A 34 19.75 -31.21 28.15
C GLU A 34 20.46 -29.83 28.07
N SER A 35 19.87 -28.76 28.60
CA SER A 35 20.55 -27.45 28.77
C SER A 35 21.48 -27.52 30.00
N PRO A 36 22.55 -26.70 30.14
CA PRO A 36 22.36 -25.44 30.87
C PRO A 36 23.35 -24.28 30.55
N ALA A 37 22.81 -23.07 30.78
CA ALA A 37 23.35 -21.92 31.54
C ALA A 37 24.72 -21.24 31.25
N ALA A 38 24.59 -19.90 31.15
CA ALA A 38 25.38 -18.83 31.78
C ALA A 38 26.80 -18.49 31.25
N SER A 39 27.06 -17.22 30.93
CA SER A 39 27.41 -16.18 31.92
C SER A 39 27.67 -14.80 31.23
N SER A 40 26.95 -13.75 31.64
CA SER A 40 27.45 -12.54 32.34
C SER A 40 28.26 -11.51 31.53
N SER A 41 27.78 -10.26 31.46
CA SER A 41 28.24 -9.18 32.35
C SER A 41 27.47 -7.88 32.11
N ALA A 42 27.01 -7.27 33.21
CA ALA A 42 26.51 -5.91 33.29
C ALA A 42 27.65 -4.88 33.24
N ALA A 43 27.35 -3.66 32.78
CA ALA A 43 27.96 -2.44 33.30
C ALA A 43 27.04 -1.23 33.04
N GLU A 44 26.53 -0.69 34.13
CA GLU A 44 25.97 0.67 34.26
C GLU A 44 27.04 1.74 34.02
N SER A 45 26.59 2.93 33.62
CA SER A 45 27.21 4.19 34.05
C SER A 45 26.26 5.36 33.81
N ALA A 46 25.75 5.89 34.92
CA ALA A 46 25.06 7.17 35.00
C ALA A 46 26.08 8.33 34.99
N GLY A 47 25.68 9.47 34.43
CA GLY A 47 26.42 10.73 34.52
C GLY A 47 25.50 11.92 34.31
N ALA A 48 25.18 12.60 35.41
CA ALA A 48 24.30 13.76 35.52
C ALA A 48 25.05 15.10 35.43
N GLY A 49 24.31 16.18 35.18
CA GLY A 49 24.68 17.58 35.49
C GLY A 49 24.34 18.57 34.37
N SER A 50 23.20 19.28 34.41
CA SER A 50 22.97 20.61 35.04
C SER A 50 23.48 21.76 34.14
N SER A 51 22.78 22.85 33.80
CA SER A 51 22.00 23.78 34.64
C SER A 51 21.30 24.90 33.82
N THR A 52 20.13 25.38 34.31
CA THR A 52 19.61 26.80 34.36
C THR A 52 19.45 27.65 33.08
N ALA A 53 18.56 28.66 32.94
CA ALA A 53 17.29 29.09 33.56
C ALA A 53 16.81 30.38 32.83
N ALA A 54 15.49 30.52 32.66
CA ALA A 54 14.65 31.74 32.76
C ALA A 54 14.75 32.97 31.81
N GLY A 55 13.55 33.36 31.31
CA GLY A 55 13.06 34.74 31.11
C GLY A 55 13.13 35.31 29.69
N SER A 56 12.22 36.11 29.14
CA SER A 56 10.91 36.66 29.56
C SER A 56 10.28 37.41 28.35
N ALA A 57 8.95 37.34 28.24
CA ALA A 57 7.95 38.34 27.78
C ALA A 57 8.12 39.24 26.52
N ALA A 58 7.04 39.19 25.68
CA ALA A 58 6.21 40.29 25.12
C ALA A 58 6.87 41.41 24.29
N SER A 59 6.26 42.09 23.31
CA SER A 59 4.97 42.14 22.59
C SER A 59 5.16 43.22 21.51
N SER A 60 4.48 43.16 20.36
CA SER A 60 3.89 44.35 19.70
C SER A 60 3.13 43.97 18.43
N ALA A 61 1.99 44.64 18.24
CA ALA A 61 0.92 44.39 17.31
C ALA A 61 0.88 45.37 16.11
N ALA A 62 -0.20 45.23 15.31
CA ALA A 62 -0.81 46.09 14.28
C ALA A 62 -0.40 45.79 12.82
N ALA A 63 -1.25 45.14 12.01
CA ALA A 63 -2.40 45.66 11.21
C ALA A 63 -1.94 46.52 10.00
N SER A 64 -2.40 46.36 8.76
CA SER A 64 -3.80 46.33 8.29
C SER A 64 -3.90 46.09 6.75
N SER A 65 -5.07 45.57 6.33
CA SER A 65 -5.87 45.92 5.13
C SER A 65 -5.49 45.42 3.73
N GLY A 66 -6.48 44.80 3.07
CA GLY A 66 -6.58 44.72 1.61
C GLY A 66 -7.67 43.78 1.11
N ALA A 67 -8.94 44.16 1.24
CA ALA A 67 -10.08 43.46 0.65
C ALA A 67 -10.23 43.77 -0.85
N ALA A 68 -10.57 42.77 -1.66
CA ALA A 68 -11.58 42.84 -2.72
C ALA A 68 -11.71 41.46 -3.39
N ALA A 69 -12.89 40.86 -3.28
CA ALA A 69 -13.37 39.86 -4.22
C ALA A 69 -13.65 40.53 -5.58
N GLU A 70 -13.60 39.77 -6.66
CA GLU A 70 -14.75 39.58 -7.55
C GLU A 70 -14.51 38.32 -8.41
N PRO A 71 -15.59 37.58 -8.76
CA PRO A 71 -15.53 36.30 -9.43
C PRO A 71 -15.45 36.47 -10.95
N SER A 72 -14.90 35.49 -11.65
CA SER A 72 -15.08 35.36 -13.10
C SER A 72 -15.15 33.90 -13.50
N SER A 73 -16.33 33.59 -14.03
CA SER A 73 -16.81 32.33 -14.57
C SER A 73 -16.10 31.88 -15.85
N SER A 74 -16.39 30.62 -16.19
CA SER A 74 -16.31 29.95 -17.50
C SER A 74 -15.13 28.97 -17.60
N SER A 75 -15.34 27.68 -17.87
CA SER A 75 -16.27 27.14 -18.86
C SER A 75 -16.83 25.78 -18.46
N ALA A 76 -18.16 25.65 -18.58
CA ALA A 76 -18.84 24.37 -18.67
C ALA A 76 -18.43 23.64 -19.96
N ALA A 77 -18.05 22.36 -19.85
CA ALA A 77 -18.47 21.26 -20.73
C ALA A 77 -17.73 19.96 -20.34
N SER A 78 -18.38 19.10 -19.57
CA SER A 78 -18.43 17.67 -19.90
C SER A 78 -19.61 17.04 -19.17
N ALA A 79 -20.67 16.75 -19.91
CA ALA A 79 -21.82 16.04 -19.38
C ALA A 79 -21.43 14.58 -19.11
N ALA A 80 -21.64 14.14 -17.87
CA ALA A 80 -21.60 12.75 -17.39
C ALA A 80 -20.23 12.03 -17.45
N ALA A 81 -19.12 12.75 -17.32
CA ALA A 81 -17.88 12.14 -16.86
C ALA A 81 -17.80 12.33 -15.36
N GLY A 82 -18.10 11.27 -14.62
CA GLY A 82 -17.85 11.27 -13.18
C GLY A 82 -16.40 11.63 -12.88
N THR A 83 -16.13 12.33 -11.77
CA THR A 83 -14.74 12.70 -11.48
C THR A 83 -13.95 11.42 -11.16
N ALA A 84 -12.73 11.32 -11.68
CA ALA A 84 -11.88 10.14 -11.53
C ALA A 84 -10.71 10.43 -10.60
N ALA A 85 -10.33 9.44 -9.81
CA ALA A 85 -9.11 9.46 -9.00
C ALA A 85 -8.27 8.20 -9.24
N VAL A 86 -6.97 8.35 -9.18
CA VAL A 86 -5.99 7.26 -9.06
C VAL A 86 -5.59 7.19 -7.59
N VAL A 87 -6.12 6.20 -6.89
CA VAL A 87 -5.84 5.96 -5.47
C VAL A 87 -4.85 4.81 -5.40
N PHE A 88 -3.65 5.05 -4.87
CA PHE A 88 -2.61 4.04 -4.92
C PHE A 88 -1.70 4.02 -3.69
N TYR A 89 -1.14 2.85 -3.40
CA TYR A 89 0.01 2.71 -2.53
C TYR A 89 1.24 2.32 -3.37
N SER A 90 2.41 2.87 -3.02
CA SER A 90 3.68 2.55 -3.66
C SER A 90 4.80 2.59 -2.63
N ARG A 91 5.71 1.61 -2.69
CA ARG A 91 6.94 1.61 -1.88
C ARG A 91 8.12 2.10 -2.71
N ALA A 92 8.88 3.04 -2.18
CA ALA A 92 10.20 3.41 -2.69
C ALA A 92 11.27 2.51 -2.03
N ASP A 93 12.51 2.97 -1.96
CA ASP A 93 13.62 2.31 -1.26
C ASP A 93 14.09 1.01 -1.94
N GLU A 94 14.72 0.11 -1.18
CA GLU A 94 15.30 -1.10 -1.74
C GLU A 94 14.20 -2.05 -2.24
N ASN A 95 14.25 -2.38 -3.52
CA ASN A 95 13.37 -3.33 -4.17
C ASN A 95 14.18 -4.40 -4.91
N TYR A 96 13.63 -5.61 -4.93
CA TYR A 96 14.25 -6.74 -5.60
C TYR A 96 14.52 -6.44 -7.08
N GLN A 97 15.72 -6.83 -7.53
CA GLN A 97 16.26 -6.67 -8.89
C GLN A 97 16.51 -5.24 -9.39
N VAL A 98 15.92 -4.22 -8.76
CA VAL A 98 16.08 -2.80 -9.18
C VAL A 98 16.87 -1.97 -8.17
N GLY A 99 17.21 -2.53 -7.01
CA GLY A 99 17.97 -1.86 -5.96
C GLY A 99 17.17 -0.75 -5.29
N THR A 100 17.86 0.24 -4.73
CA THR A 100 17.24 1.40 -4.09
C THR A 100 16.71 2.38 -5.13
N ILE A 101 15.40 2.67 -5.07
CA ILE A 101 14.72 3.60 -5.96
C ILE A 101 14.09 4.76 -5.17
N ASP A 102 14.21 5.98 -5.68
CA ASP A 102 13.57 7.16 -5.06
C ASP A 102 12.05 7.21 -5.30
N GLU A 103 11.58 6.49 -6.33
CA GLU A 103 10.17 6.43 -6.72
C GLU A 103 9.78 4.99 -7.02
N GLY A 104 8.75 4.51 -6.31
CA GLY A 104 8.21 3.17 -6.49
C GLY A 104 7.55 2.93 -7.85
N ASN A 105 7.51 1.67 -8.27
CA ASN A 105 7.00 1.30 -9.59
C ASN A 105 5.49 1.59 -9.75
N THR A 106 4.68 1.35 -8.71
CA THR A 106 3.25 1.66 -8.72
C THR A 106 3.01 3.17 -8.86
N ALA A 107 3.81 4.01 -8.20
CA ALA A 107 3.71 5.46 -8.32
C ALA A 107 3.94 5.95 -9.75
N LYS A 108 4.91 5.37 -10.47
CA LYS A 108 5.17 5.70 -11.89
C LYS A 108 3.97 5.39 -12.77
N VAL A 109 3.37 4.20 -12.59
CA VAL A 109 2.16 3.80 -13.33
C VAL A 109 0.97 4.68 -12.94
N ALA A 110 0.79 4.98 -11.66
CA ALA A 110 -0.28 5.85 -11.19
C ALA A 110 -0.21 7.24 -11.83
N LYS A 111 0.99 7.85 -11.86
CA LYS A 111 1.23 9.14 -12.51
C LYS A 111 0.93 9.11 -14.00
N GLU A 112 1.29 8.02 -14.67
CA GLU A 112 0.98 7.84 -16.10
C GLU A 112 -0.53 7.74 -16.35
N ILE A 113 -1.26 6.94 -15.54
CA ILE A 113 -2.72 6.85 -15.63
C ILE A 113 -3.36 8.23 -15.40
N ALA A 114 -2.92 8.96 -14.37
CA ALA A 114 -3.41 10.31 -14.11
C ALA A 114 -3.14 11.27 -15.27
N ALA A 115 -1.94 11.20 -15.87
CA ALA A 115 -1.59 12.03 -17.02
C ALA A 115 -2.46 11.74 -18.26
N GLN A 116 -2.81 10.48 -18.50
CA GLN A 116 -3.64 10.09 -19.64
C GLN A 116 -5.13 10.35 -19.43
N THR A 117 -5.62 10.24 -18.20
CA THR A 117 -7.05 10.30 -17.88
C THR A 117 -7.51 11.64 -17.33
N GLY A 118 -6.58 12.48 -16.85
CA GLY A 118 -6.89 13.68 -16.09
C GLY A 118 -7.42 13.41 -14.67
N ALA A 119 -7.29 12.18 -14.18
CA ALA A 119 -7.72 11.79 -12.84
C ALA A 119 -6.83 12.43 -11.74
N ALA A 120 -7.42 12.71 -10.58
CA ALA A 120 -6.69 13.19 -9.42
C ALA A 120 -5.75 12.10 -8.86
N LEU A 121 -4.53 12.45 -8.44
CA LEU A 121 -3.62 11.52 -7.77
C LEU A 121 -3.83 11.55 -6.27
N VAL A 122 -4.04 10.38 -5.67
CA VAL A 122 -4.18 10.18 -4.23
C VAL A 122 -3.25 9.05 -3.80
N GLU A 123 -2.20 9.39 -3.06
CA GLU A 123 -1.25 8.41 -2.52
C GLU A 123 -1.63 8.04 -1.09
N VAL A 124 -1.82 6.74 -0.86
CA VAL A 124 -2.10 6.14 0.44
C VAL A 124 -0.79 5.98 1.20
N LYS A 125 -0.74 6.43 2.45
CA LYS A 125 0.48 6.36 3.28
C LYS A 125 0.22 5.69 4.62
N PRO A 126 1.08 4.77 5.07
CA PRO A 126 0.97 4.17 6.40
C PRO A 126 1.45 5.14 7.48
N VAL A 127 0.84 5.09 8.67
CA VAL A 127 1.32 5.83 9.86
C VAL A 127 2.76 5.43 10.17
N ASN A 128 3.03 4.12 10.18
CA ASN A 128 4.36 3.58 10.35
C ASN A 128 4.91 3.21 8.98
N ALA A 129 5.96 3.89 8.53
CA ALA A 129 6.62 3.54 7.28
C ALA A 129 7.12 2.08 7.32
N TYR A 130 6.95 1.37 6.21
CA TYR A 130 7.56 0.05 6.04
C TYR A 130 9.09 0.17 6.05
N PRO A 131 9.81 -0.88 6.47
CA PRO A 131 11.27 -0.90 6.43
C PRO A 131 11.80 -0.56 5.03
N THR A 132 12.93 0.15 4.98
CA THR A 132 13.57 0.54 3.72
C THR A 132 14.33 -0.61 3.07
N GLY A 133 14.77 -1.60 3.86
CA GLY A 133 15.45 -2.80 3.38
C GLY A 133 14.45 -3.80 2.81
N TYR A 134 14.83 -4.46 1.71
CA TYR A 134 13.91 -5.36 1.00
C TYR A 134 13.43 -6.53 1.87
N ASP A 135 14.37 -7.27 2.47
CA ASP A 135 14.08 -8.47 3.25
C ASP A 135 13.27 -8.14 4.51
N GLU A 136 13.64 -7.08 5.23
CA GLU A 136 12.90 -6.63 6.43
C GLU A 136 11.46 -6.23 6.09
N CYS A 137 11.25 -5.56 4.95
CA CYS A 137 9.90 -5.24 4.51
C CYS A 137 9.11 -6.50 4.11
N CYS A 138 9.76 -7.49 3.48
CA CYS A 138 9.12 -8.76 3.16
C CYS A 138 8.66 -9.50 4.41
N ASP A 139 9.48 -9.51 5.47
CA ASP A 139 9.14 -10.13 6.76
C ASP A 139 7.95 -9.45 7.44
N VAL A 140 7.94 -8.11 7.48
CA VAL A 140 6.81 -7.33 8.02
C VAL A 140 5.54 -7.59 7.21
N ALA A 141 5.62 -7.53 5.88
CA ALA A 141 4.47 -7.75 5.00
C ALA A 141 3.89 -9.17 5.12
N LEU A 142 4.75 -10.18 5.31
CA LEU A 142 4.31 -11.56 5.51
C LEU A 142 3.59 -11.71 6.85
N ALA A 143 4.17 -11.18 7.93
CA ALA A 143 3.55 -11.21 9.25
C ALA A 143 2.19 -10.50 9.25
N GLU A 144 2.08 -9.33 8.60
CA GLU A 144 0.81 -8.62 8.44
C GLU A 144 -0.22 -9.48 7.69
N GLN A 145 0.17 -10.18 6.63
CA GLN A 145 -0.72 -11.06 5.85
C GLN A 145 -1.19 -12.26 6.70
N ASP A 146 -0.27 -12.94 7.37
CA ASP A 146 -0.55 -14.11 8.22
C ASP A 146 -1.48 -13.76 9.39
N ASP A 147 -1.27 -12.59 10.00
CA ASP A 147 -2.07 -12.10 11.13
C ASP A 147 -3.40 -11.44 10.68
N GLY A 148 -3.59 -11.24 9.37
CA GLY A 148 -4.72 -10.48 8.83
C GLY A 148 -4.77 -9.04 9.35
N ALA A 149 -3.61 -8.42 9.53
CA ALA A 149 -3.46 -7.09 10.13
C ALA A 149 -4.15 -5.99 9.28
N ARG A 150 -4.42 -4.85 9.92
CA ARG A 150 -4.91 -3.62 9.26
C ARG A 150 -4.00 -2.45 9.64
N PRO A 151 -2.83 -2.30 9.00
CA PRO A 151 -1.93 -1.19 9.27
C PRO A 151 -2.66 0.15 9.11
N ALA A 152 -2.42 1.07 10.05
CA ALA A 152 -3.12 2.36 10.08
C ALA A 152 -2.65 3.28 8.94
N LEU A 153 -3.60 3.99 8.34
CA LEU A 153 -3.35 5.04 7.35
C LEU A 153 -3.05 6.39 8.03
N GLN A 154 -2.14 7.18 7.48
CA GLN A 154 -1.92 8.57 7.93
C GLN A 154 -3.18 9.41 7.80
N GLU A 155 -3.90 9.19 6.71
CA GLU A 155 -5.18 9.82 6.40
C GLU A 155 -6.01 8.85 5.57
N ILE A 156 -7.32 8.80 5.84
CA ILE A 156 -8.29 8.12 4.99
C ILE A 156 -8.74 9.17 3.97
N PRO A 157 -8.44 8.99 2.66
CA PRO A 157 -8.80 9.98 1.66
C PRO A 157 -10.31 10.01 1.46
N ASP A 158 -10.92 11.20 1.43
CA ASP A 158 -12.33 11.35 1.06
C ASP A 158 -12.51 11.06 -0.44
N LEU A 159 -13.12 9.92 -0.76
CA LEU A 159 -13.38 9.51 -2.13
C LEU A 159 -14.81 9.82 -2.60
N SER A 160 -15.63 10.50 -1.80
CA SER A 160 -17.07 10.67 -2.08
C SER A 160 -17.34 11.42 -3.38
N ALA A 161 -16.44 12.31 -3.79
CA ALA A 161 -16.57 13.12 -5.00
C ALA A 161 -16.32 12.34 -6.30
N TYR A 162 -15.67 11.17 -6.22
CA TYR A 162 -15.22 10.41 -7.38
C TYR A 162 -16.16 9.23 -7.69
N ASP A 163 -16.50 9.09 -8.97
CA ASP A 163 -17.33 7.98 -9.47
C ASP A 163 -16.47 6.83 -10.02
N THR A 164 -15.26 7.14 -10.49
CA THR A 164 -14.30 6.15 -11.00
C THR A 164 -13.00 6.20 -10.19
N ILE A 165 -12.57 5.05 -9.69
CA ILE A 165 -11.33 4.90 -8.94
C ILE A 165 -10.41 3.92 -9.67
N TYR A 166 -9.24 4.40 -10.10
CA TYR A 166 -8.13 3.54 -10.47
C TYR A 166 -7.38 3.15 -9.20
N LEU A 167 -7.51 1.89 -8.78
CA LEU A 167 -6.94 1.41 -7.53
C LEU A 167 -5.58 0.74 -7.78
N GLY A 168 -4.51 1.37 -7.31
CA GLY A 168 -3.13 0.97 -7.58
C GLY A 168 -2.41 0.37 -6.38
N TYR A 169 -1.73 -0.77 -6.56
CA TYR A 169 -0.93 -1.37 -5.50
C TYR A 169 0.20 -2.24 -6.06
N PRO A 170 1.35 -2.40 -5.34
CA PRO A 170 2.27 -3.49 -5.64
C PRO A 170 1.63 -4.82 -5.23
N ILE A 171 2.07 -5.94 -5.83
CA ILE A 171 1.72 -7.28 -5.32
C ILE A 171 2.75 -7.71 -4.27
N TRP A 172 2.30 -7.96 -3.05
CA TRP A 172 3.09 -8.51 -1.95
C TRP A 172 2.54 -9.88 -1.58
N TRP A 173 3.42 -10.89 -1.57
CA TRP A 173 3.03 -12.28 -1.23
C TRP A 173 1.81 -12.79 -2.01
N GLY A 174 1.72 -12.41 -3.29
CA GLY A 174 0.63 -12.83 -4.18
C GLY A 174 -0.71 -12.14 -3.93
N ASP A 175 -0.74 -11.06 -3.16
CA ASP A 175 -1.96 -10.31 -2.85
C ASP A 175 -1.68 -8.78 -2.70
N LEU A 176 -2.70 -8.00 -2.35
CA LEU A 176 -2.60 -6.60 -1.96
C LEU A 176 -1.80 -6.48 -0.64
N PRO A 177 -1.03 -5.40 -0.45
CA PRO A 177 -0.47 -5.05 0.86
C PRO A 177 -1.60 -4.86 1.88
N MET A 178 -1.38 -5.28 3.13
CA MET A 178 -2.41 -5.20 4.18
C MET A 178 -2.90 -3.78 4.45
N LEU A 179 -2.04 -2.78 4.21
CA LEU A 179 -2.41 -1.36 4.22
C LEU A 179 -3.60 -1.03 3.30
N MET A 180 -3.69 -1.67 2.14
CA MET A 180 -4.77 -1.43 1.18
C MET A 180 -6.09 -2.03 1.64
N TYR A 181 -6.06 -3.13 2.40
CA TYR A 181 -7.26 -3.66 3.05
C TYR A 181 -7.84 -2.68 4.07
N THR A 182 -6.99 -1.94 4.81
CA THR A 182 -7.44 -0.86 5.70
C THR A 182 -8.21 0.21 4.93
N LEU A 183 -7.72 0.64 3.77
CA LEU A 183 -8.42 1.60 2.91
C LEU A 183 -9.77 1.02 2.43
N LEU A 184 -9.75 -0.21 1.91
CA LEU A 184 -10.92 -0.86 1.35
C LEU A 184 -12.05 -1.01 2.37
N GLU A 185 -11.72 -1.23 3.64
CA GLU A 185 -12.69 -1.36 4.72
C GLU A 185 -13.16 -0.02 5.30
N ALA A 186 -12.36 1.04 5.15
CA ALA A 186 -12.68 2.37 5.67
C ALA A 186 -13.65 3.18 4.78
N GLU A 187 -13.58 2.96 3.46
CA GLU A 187 -14.33 3.74 2.47
C GLU A 187 -15.63 3.06 2.00
N ASP A 188 -16.61 3.86 1.60
CA ASP A 188 -17.82 3.36 0.91
C ASP A 188 -17.60 3.32 -0.60
N TRP A 189 -17.59 2.11 -1.15
CA TRP A 189 -17.37 1.84 -2.56
C TRP A 189 -18.67 1.68 -3.36
N ALA A 190 -19.83 1.77 -2.70
CA ALA A 190 -21.11 1.59 -3.36
C ALA A 190 -21.31 2.62 -4.47
N GLY A 191 -21.69 2.12 -5.66
CA GLY A 191 -21.94 2.97 -6.83
C GLY A 191 -20.68 3.48 -7.55
N LYS A 192 -19.47 3.17 -7.05
CA LYS A 192 -18.21 3.54 -7.71
C LYS A 192 -17.79 2.47 -8.72
N THR A 193 -17.17 2.92 -9.82
CA THR A 193 -16.48 2.04 -10.78
C THR A 193 -15.03 1.87 -10.36
N ILE A 194 -14.62 0.65 -10.06
CA ILE A 194 -13.25 0.35 -9.59
C ILE A 194 -12.46 -0.31 -10.71
N MET A 195 -11.33 0.29 -11.06
CA MET A 195 -10.41 -0.15 -12.10
C MET A 195 -9.06 -0.51 -11.47
N PRO A 196 -8.87 -1.76 -10.99
CA PRO A 196 -7.63 -2.14 -10.33
C PRO A 196 -6.47 -2.20 -11.33
N PHE A 197 -5.30 -1.75 -10.89
CA PHE A 197 -4.03 -2.01 -11.54
C PHE A 197 -2.98 -2.35 -10.50
N ASN A 198 -1.97 -3.11 -10.89
CA ASN A 198 -0.91 -3.47 -9.96
C ASN A 198 0.42 -3.61 -10.67
N THR A 199 1.49 -3.53 -9.89
CA THR A 199 2.84 -3.83 -10.36
C THR A 199 3.35 -5.07 -9.64
N HIS A 200 3.91 -6.01 -10.40
CA HIS A 200 4.40 -7.27 -9.89
C HIS A 200 5.50 -7.81 -10.80
N GLU A 201 6.32 -8.70 -10.27
CA GLU A 201 7.41 -9.34 -11.01
C GLU A 201 6.99 -10.71 -11.61
N GLY A 202 5.74 -10.80 -12.07
CA GLY A 202 5.18 -12.04 -12.64
C GLY A 202 4.21 -12.83 -11.73
N SER A 203 3.92 -12.36 -10.51
CA SER A 203 2.98 -13.01 -9.58
C SER A 203 1.51 -13.05 -10.05
N GLY A 204 1.12 -12.19 -10.99
CA GLY A 204 -0.26 -12.08 -11.48
C GLY A 204 -1.13 -11.14 -10.64
N ASN A 205 -2.45 -11.21 -10.79
CA ASN A 205 -3.40 -10.23 -10.28
C ASN A 205 -4.03 -10.62 -8.94
N ALA A 206 -3.24 -10.91 -7.91
CA ALA A 206 -3.79 -11.25 -6.58
C ALA A 206 -4.84 -12.39 -6.56
N GLY A 207 -4.71 -13.37 -7.47
CA GLY A 207 -5.67 -14.48 -7.58
C GLY A 207 -7.01 -14.16 -8.25
N THR A 208 -7.18 -12.98 -8.86
CA THR A 208 -8.36 -12.58 -9.66
C THR A 208 -8.15 -12.78 -11.15
#